data_AF-E0SSF9-F1
#
_entry.id   AF-E0SSF9-F1
#
_cell.length_a   1.000
_cell.length_b   1.000
_cell.length_c   1.000
_cell.angle_alpha   90.00
_cell.angle_beta   90.00
_cell.angle_gamma   90.00
#
_symmetry.space_group_name_H-M   'P 1'
#
loop_
_entity.id
_entity.type
_entity.pdbx_description
1 polymer ?
#
loop_
_entity_poly.entity_id
_entity_poly.type
_entity_poly.pdbx_seq_one_letter_code
_entity_poly.pdbx_strand_id
1 'polypeptide(L)'
;MTLEILVMSIAEIVGAIAFLYIAYLFIKVYRGLRDESSFLFSVSYLFLGIAQICAFLSIIVSSHRLATTFYVATSSFAIAGFISMLGSTGYRSRLYIVPLAILLMSPDIVAGILSIAVSLRSIHITRIMMLLLSISFFFRGISIVVAPSISPIILLFAEVLRATIAIALSIYHVSRVVRI
;
A
#
# COMPACT_ATOMS: atom_id res chain seq x y z
N MET A 1 17.88 11.55 -16.50
CA MET A 1 17.04 11.13 -15.35
C MET A 1 17.43 12.00 -14.17
N THR A 2 16.50 12.74 -13.56
CA THR A 2 16.81 13.60 -12.41
C THR A 2 17.05 12.75 -11.16
N LEU A 3 17.79 13.28 -10.18
CA LEU A 3 18.08 12.59 -8.91
C LEU A 3 16.78 12.16 -8.20
N GLU A 4 15.74 12.98 -8.26
CA GLU A 4 14.42 12.70 -7.69
C GLU A 4 13.78 11.45 -8.31
N ILE A 5 13.79 11.34 -9.64
CA ILE A 5 13.23 10.18 -10.36
C ILE A 5 13.96 8.90 -9.97
N LEU A 6 15.30 8.96 -9.80
CA LEU A 6 16.10 7.83 -9.37
C LEU A 6 15.70 7.38 -7.96
N VAL A 7 15.62 8.31 -7.01
CA VAL A 7 15.29 8.00 -5.62
C VAL A 7 13.88 7.43 -5.49
N MET A 8 12.89 8.01 -6.16
CA MET A 8 11.52 7.48 -6.18
C MET A 8 11.48 6.07 -6.77
N SER A 9 12.15 5.84 -7.89
CA SER A 9 12.20 4.53 -8.54
C SER A 9 12.79 3.45 -7.63
N ILE A 10 13.86 3.78 -6.90
CA ILE A 10 14.47 2.86 -5.92
C ILE A 10 13.50 2.58 -4.77
N ALA A 11 12.82 3.60 -4.24
CA ALA A 11 11.87 3.44 -3.14
C ALA A 11 10.72 2.49 -3.51
N GLU A 12 10.16 2.63 -4.72
CA GLU A 12 9.06 1.76 -5.20
C GLU A 12 9.52 0.31 -5.36
N ILE A 13 10.72 0.07 -5.91
CA ILE A 13 11.26 -1.29 -6.06
C ILE A 13 11.51 -1.91 -4.69
N VAL A 14 12.13 -1.17 -3.76
CA VAL A 14 12.39 -1.64 -2.39
C VAL A 14 11.07 -1.96 -1.68
N GLY A 15 10.07 -1.08 -1.81
CA GLY A 15 8.72 -1.30 -1.28
C GLY A 15 8.05 -2.54 -1.86
N ALA A 16 8.13 -2.74 -3.18
CA ALA A 16 7.61 -3.91 -3.87
C ALA A 16 8.22 -5.21 -3.33
N ILE A 17 9.56 -5.26 -3.21
CA ILE A 17 10.28 -6.41 -2.68
C ILE A 17 9.85 -6.69 -1.24
N ALA A 18 9.77 -5.65 -0.40
CA ALA A 18 9.36 -5.80 1.00
C ALA A 18 7.93 -6.35 1.13
N PHE A 19 6.97 -5.83 0.35
CA PHE A 19 5.59 -6.32 0.39
C PHE A 19 5.46 -7.75 -0.16
N LEU A 20 6.14 -8.08 -1.26
CA LEU A 20 6.16 -9.45 -1.79
C LEU A 20 6.78 -10.44 -0.79
N TYR A 21 7.81 -10.01 -0.07
CA TYR A 21 8.42 -10.81 0.99
C TYR A 21 7.44 -11.06 2.14
N ILE A 22 6.73 -10.03 2.61
CA ILE A 22 5.68 -10.19 3.65
C ILE A 22 4.58 -11.12 3.15
N ALA A 23 4.13 -10.97 1.90
CA ALA A 23 3.14 -11.86 1.30
C ALA A 23 3.60 -13.33 1.32
N TYR A 24 4.86 -13.59 0.94
CA TYR A 24 5.46 -14.91 1.00
C TYR A 24 5.47 -15.49 2.43
N LEU A 25 5.81 -14.68 3.45
CA LEU A 25 5.77 -15.14 4.85
C LEU A 25 4.36 -15.58 5.26
N PHE A 26 3.34 -14.80 4.92
CA PHE A 26 1.95 -15.16 5.24
C PHE A 26 1.47 -16.40 4.48
N ILE A 27 1.91 -16.62 3.24
CA ILE A 27 1.66 -17.87 2.50
C ILE A 27 2.28 -19.06 3.24
N LYS A 28 3.51 -18.91 3.74
CA LYS A 28 4.19 -19.97 4.50
C LYS A 28 3.40 -20.32 5.77
N VAL A 29 2.95 -19.31 6.52
CA VAL A 29 2.11 -19.50 7.72
C VAL A 29 0.79 -20.17 7.36
N TYR A 30 0.11 -19.73 6.29
CA TYR A 30 -1.12 -20.36 5.80
C TYR A 30 -0.91 -21.84 5.47
N ARG A 31 0.19 -22.20 4.80
CA ARG A 31 0.47 -23.61 4.48
C ARG A 31 0.63 -24.49 5.73
N GLY A 32 1.16 -23.93 6.82
CA GLY A 32 1.32 -24.65 8.09
C GLY A 32 0.02 -24.74 8.89
N LEU A 33 -0.68 -23.63 9.09
CA LEU A 33 -1.83 -23.53 10.00
C LEU A 33 -3.20 -23.64 9.30
N ARG A 34 -3.23 -23.58 7.97
CA ARG A 34 -4.45 -23.46 7.14
C ARG A 34 -5.39 -22.33 7.56
N ASP A 35 -4.83 -21.28 8.13
CA ASP A 35 -5.58 -20.11 8.60
C ASP A 35 -5.95 -19.16 7.45
N GLU A 36 -7.26 -19.05 7.16
CA GLU A 36 -7.79 -18.19 6.10
C GLU A 36 -7.39 -16.71 6.27
N SER A 37 -7.21 -16.25 7.50
CA SER A 37 -6.83 -14.85 7.75
C SER A 37 -5.41 -14.57 7.25
N SER A 38 -4.47 -15.49 7.47
CA SER A 38 -3.12 -15.44 6.92
C SER A 38 -3.10 -15.46 5.40
N PHE A 39 -3.99 -16.23 4.76
CA PHE A 39 -4.12 -16.21 3.29
C PHE A 39 -4.57 -14.83 2.78
N LEU A 40 -5.61 -14.24 3.38
CA LEU A 40 -6.09 -12.92 3.00
C LEU A 40 -5.05 -11.82 3.24
N PHE A 41 -4.28 -11.89 4.33
CA PHE A 41 -3.13 -11.01 4.54
C PHE A 41 -2.10 -11.16 3.41
N SER A 42 -1.78 -12.38 2.97
CA SER A 42 -0.84 -12.58 1.86
C SER A 42 -1.32 -11.94 0.55
N VAL A 43 -2.60 -12.11 0.22
CA VAL A 43 -3.21 -11.51 -0.97
C VAL A 43 -3.18 -9.99 -0.87
N SER A 44 -3.44 -9.44 0.32
CA SER A 44 -3.36 -8.00 0.59
C SER A 44 -1.98 -7.43 0.28
N TYR A 45 -0.93 -8.05 0.80
CA TYR A 45 0.44 -7.63 0.58
C TYR A 45 0.92 -7.86 -0.86
N LEU A 46 0.40 -8.88 -1.54
CA LEU A 46 0.65 -9.09 -2.96
C LEU A 46 0.08 -7.93 -3.79
N PHE A 47 -1.15 -7.49 -3.52
CA PHE A 47 -1.73 -6.33 -4.17
C PHE A 47 -0.96 -5.03 -3.87
N LEU A 48 -0.50 -4.83 -2.64
CA LEU A 48 0.36 -3.70 -2.29
C LEU A 48 1.71 -3.76 -3.03
N GLY A 49 2.28 -4.95 -3.24
CA GLY A 49 3.47 -5.15 -4.06
C GLY A 49 3.23 -4.80 -5.54
N ILE A 50 2.11 -5.24 -6.11
CA ILE A 50 1.73 -4.87 -7.49
C ILE A 50 1.52 -3.36 -7.61
N ALA A 51 0.91 -2.72 -6.61
CA ALA A 51 0.73 -1.28 -6.57
C ALA A 51 2.08 -0.54 -6.71
N GLN A 52 3.11 -0.98 -5.98
CA GLN A 52 4.46 -0.41 -6.08
C GLN A 52 5.11 -0.64 -7.47
N ILE A 53 4.87 -1.80 -8.09
CA ILE A 53 5.34 -2.05 -9.46
C ILE A 53 4.65 -1.09 -10.45
N CYS A 54 3.34 -0.90 -10.33
CA CYS A 54 2.61 0.07 -11.15
C CYS A 54 3.13 1.50 -10.91
N ALA A 55 3.43 1.86 -9.68
CA ALA A 55 3.96 3.19 -9.37
C ALA A 55 5.35 3.40 -9.99
N PHE A 56 6.24 2.41 -9.91
CA PHE A 56 7.51 2.41 -10.64
C PHE A 56 7.31 2.58 -12.15
N LEU A 57 6.41 1.79 -12.75
CA LEU A 57 6.09 1.89 -14.18
C LEU A 57 5.54 3.28 -14.55
N SER A 58 4.78 3.92 -13.66
CA SER A 58 4.28 5.28 -13.89
C SER A 58 5.39 6.33 -14.01
N ILE A 59 6.54 6.08 -13.38
CA ILE A 59 7.70 6.98 -13.37
C ILE A 59 8.58 6.78 -14.60
N ILE A 60 8.81 5.52 -15.02
CA ILE A 60 9.78 5.22 -16.07
C ILE A 60 9.22 5.28 -17.49
N VAL A 61 7.89 5.19 -17.64
CA VAL A 61 7.26 5.16 -18.96
C VAL A 61 7.19 6.58 -19.54
N SER A 62 7.70 6.73 -20.77
CA SER A 62 7.73 8.02 -21.47
C SER A 62 6.37 8.52 -21.95
N SER A 63 5.42 7.60 -22.20
CA SER A 63 4.06 7.94 -22.65
C SER A 63 3.22 8.43 -21.48
N HIS A 64 2.77 9.69 -21.54
CA HIS A 64 1.93 10.31 -20.51
C HIS A 64 0.62 9.53 -20.26
N ARG A 65 0.02 8.94 -21.30
CA ARG A 65 -1.20 8.13 -21.18
C ARG A 65 -0.96 6.83 -20.40
N LEU A 66 0.18 6.18 -20.62
CA LEU A 66 0.55 4.97 -19.89
C LEU A 66 0.96 5.30 -18.46
N ALA A 67 1.72 6.38 -18.25
CA ALA A 67 2.12 6.84 -16.92
C ALA A 67 0.90 7.11 -16.01
N THR A 68 -0.09 7.85 -16.52
CA THR A 68 -1.34 8.12 -15.79
C THR A 68 -2.16 6.85 -15.53
N THR A 69 -2.22 5.92 -16.48
CA THR A 69 -2.89 4.61 -16.30
C THR A 69 -2.24 3.82 -15.17
N PHE A 70 -0.92 3.72 -15.15
CA PHE A 70 -0.18 3.02 -14.09
C PHE A 70 -0.28 3.73 -12.74
N TYR A 71 -0.34 5.07 -12.74
CA TYR A 71 -0.57 5.85 -11.53
C TYR A 71 -1.94 5.53 -10.90
N VAL A 72 -3.01 5.49 -11.69
CA VAL A 72 -4.35 5.11 -11.20
C VAL A 72 -4.38 3.65 -10.76
N ALA A 73 -3.75 2.75 -11.52
CA ALA A 73 -3.66 1.33 -11.17
C ALA A 73 -2.99 1.11 -9.81
N THR A 74 -1.98 1.92 -9.46
CA THR A 74 -1.32 1.89 -8.14
C THR A 74 -2.34 1.98 -7.01
N SER A 75 -3.19 3.00 -7.05
CA SER A 75 -4.22 3.20 -6.02
C SER A 75 -5.28 2.12 -6.03
N SER A 76 -5.72 1.66 -7.22
CA SER A 76 -6.72 0.59 -7.34
C SER A 76 -6.23 -0.72 -6.72
N PHE A 77 -4.97 -1.08 -6.95
CA PHE A 77 -4.37 -2.25 -6.31
C PHE A 77 -4.18 -2.06 -4.80
N ALA A 78 -3.80 -0.86 -4.34
CA ALA A 78 -3.75 -0.58 -2.91
C ALA A 78 -5.11 -0.73 -2.22
N ILE A 79 -6.18 -0.22 -2.85
CA ILE A 79 -7.58 -0.41 -2.40
C ILE A 79 -7.93 -1.89 -2.30
N ALA A 80 -7.68 -2.66 -3.36
CA ALA A 80 -7.93 -4.10 -3.37
C ALA A 80 -7.17 -4.83 -2.25
N GLY A 81 -5.92 -4.42 -2.01
CA GLY A 81 -5.10 -4.91 -0.90
C GLY A 81 -5.74 -4.65 0.46
N PHE A 82 -6.14 -3.41 0.75
CA PHE A 82 -6.77 -3.08 2.03
C PHE A 82 -8.15 -3.72 2.21
N ILE A 83 -8.93 -3.90 1.14
CA ILE A 83 -10.21 -4.63 1.22
C ILE A 83 -9.98 -6.08 1.62
N SER A 84 -8.98 -6.74 1.01
CA SER A 84 -8.60 -8.11 1.38
C SER A 84 -8.18 -8.19 2.85
N MET A 85 -7.44 -7.18 3.33
CA MET A 85 -6.96 -7.08 4.72
C MET A 85 -8.10 -6.83 5.71
N LEU A 86 -9.14 -6.10 5.32
CA LEU A 86 -10.35 -5.96 6.12
C LEU A 86 -11.13 -7.28 6.19
N GLY A 87 -11.18 -8.02 5.08
CA GLY A 87 -11.79 -9.35 5.01
C GLY A 87 -11.17 -10.35 5.99
N SER A 88 -9.87 -10.27 6.26
CA SER A 88 -9.18 -11.15 7.22
C SER A 88 -9.60 -10.91 8.68
N THR A 89 -10.13 -9.72 9.01
CA THR A 89 -10.57 -9.35 10.37
C THR A 89 -11.99 -9.84 10.73
N GLY A 90 -12.54 -10.81 9.99
CA GLY A 90 -13.75 -11.56 10.37
C GLY A 90 -15.10 -10.94 9.99
N TYR A 91 -15.13 -9.92 9.12
CA TYR A 91 -16.38 -9.30 8.67
C TYR A 91 -16.87 -9.88 7.34
N ARG A 92 -17.50 -11.07 7.36
CA ARG A 92 -18.33 -11.55 6.24
C ARG A 92 -19.63 -10.76 6.05
N SER A 93 -20.03 -9.89 7.00
CA SER A 93 -21.41 -9.35 7.05
C SER A 93 -21.60 -7.83 6.97
N ARG A 94 -20.55 -6.99 6.87
CA ARG A 94 -20.73 -5.51 6.77
C ARG A 94 -19.82 -4.77 5.78
N LEU A 95 -19.27 -5.44 4.78
CA LEU A 95 -18.57 -4.77 3.67
C LEU A 95 -19.52 -3.99 2.73
N TYR A 96 -20.83 -4.06 2.95
CA TYR A 96 -21.85 -3.33 2.18
C TYR A 96 -21.98 -1.85 2.53
N ILE A 97 -21.19 -1.32 3.47
CA ILE A 97 -21.29 0.09 3.85
C ILE A 97 -19.90 0.73 3.78
N VAL A 98 -19.43 0.91 2.56
CA VAL A 98 -18.74 2.17 2.28
C VAL A 98 -19.43 2.79 1.06
N PRO A 99 -20.51 3.56 1.31
CA PRO A 99 -21.42 4.01 0.26
C PRO A 99 -20.70 5.04 -0.60
N LEU A 100 -20.85 4.90 -1.92
CA LEU A 100 -20.94 5.89 -3.01
C LEU A 100 -20.18 7.25 -2.93
N ALA A 101 -20.03 7.88 -1.76
CA ALA A 101 -19.19 9.04 -1.50
C ALA A 101 -17.70 8.81 -1.79
N ILE A 102 -17.23 7.56 -1.68
CA ILE A 102 -15.88 7.14 -2.08
C ILE A 102 -15.65 7.23 -3.60
N LEU A 103 -16.71 7.14 -4.40
CA LEU A 103 -16.62 7.14 -5.86
C LEU A 103 -16.24 8.53 -6.43
N LEU A 104 -16.35 9.59 -5.63
CA LEU A 104 -15.99 10.97 -5.98
C LEU A 104 -14.62 11.39 -5.43
N MET A 105 -13.97 10.55 -4.61
CA MET A 105 -12.66 10.85 -4.03
C MET A 105 -11.54 10.28 -4.91
N SER A 106 -10.36 10.92 -4.85
CA SER A 106 -9.21 10.37 -5.57
C SER A 106 -8.89 8.97 -5.04
N PRO A 107 -8.53 8.00 -5.90
CA PRO A 107 -8.21 6.64 -5.50
C PRO A 107 -7.17 6.55 -4.35
N ASP A 108 -6.23 7.51 -4.28
CA ASP A 108 -5.28 7.61 -3.18
C ASP A 108 -5.97 7.94 -1.84
N ILE A 109 -6.93 8.87 -1.80
CA ILE A 109 -7.70 9.18 -0.57
C ILE A 109 -8.49 7.96 -0.09
N VAL A 110 -9.06 7.21 -1.03
CA VAL A 110 -9.80 5.98 -0.73
C VAL A 110 -8.89 4.93 -0.08
N ALA A 111 -7.70 4.73 -0.64
CA ALA A 111 -6.68 3.86 -0.05
C ALA A 111 -6.28 4.36 1.36
N GLY A 112 -6.15 5.67 1.55
CA GLY A 112 -5.89 6.29 2.84
C GLY A 112 -6.96 5.98 3.90
N ILE A 113 -8.24 6.11 3.56
CA ILE A 113 -9.38 5.81 4.45
C ILE A 113 -9.42 4.32 4.81
N LEU A 114 -9.25 3.44 3.83
CA LEU A 114 -9.24 2.00 4.07
C LEU A 114 -8.07 1.59 4.97
N SER A 115 -6.90 2.22 4.80
CA SER A 115 -5.74 2.00 5.67
C SER A 115 -6.02 2.42 7.13
N ILE A 116 -6.76 3.51 7.37
CA ILE A 116 -7.24 3.87 8.72
C ILE A 116 -8.17 2.78 9.27
N ALA A 117 -9.12 2.30 8.46
CA ALA A 117 -10.05 1.26 8.89
C ALA A 117 -9.32 -0.03 9.31
N VAL A 118 -8.28 -0.42 8.57
CA VAL A 118 -7.39 -1.54 8.93
C VAL A 118 -6.62 -1.23 10.22
N SER A 119 -6.11 -0.01 10.36
CA SER A 119 -5.33 0.40 11.52
C SER A 119 -6.11 0.29 12.84
N LEU A 120 -7.35 0.79 12.87
CA LEU A 120 -8.21 0.75 14.05
C LEU A 120 -8.43 -0.67 14.59
N ARG A 121 -8.28 -1.69 13.73
CA ARG A 121 -8.46 -3.11 14.05
C ARG A 121 -7.16 -3.88 14.27
N SER A 122 -6.03 -3.24 14.04
CA SER A 122 -4.71 -3.86 14.17
C SER A 122 -4.14 -3.72 15.59
N ILE A 123 -3.22 -4.63 15.94
CA ILE A 123 -2.42 -4.60 17.18
C ILE A 123 -1.51 -3.36 17.16
N HIS A 124 -1.11 -2.84 18.33
CA HIS A 124 -0.41 -1.56 18.52
C HIS A 124 0.65 -1.20 17.46
N ILE A 125 1.57 -2.11 17.11
CA ILE A 125 2.65 -1.82 16.14
C ILE A 125 2.10 -1.76 14.69
N THR A 126 1.33 -2.76 14.28
CA THR A 126 0.70 -2.78 12.94
C THR A 126 -0.27 -1.61 12.76
N ARG A 127 -0.96 -1.20 13.83
CA ARG A 127 -1.82 -0.01 13.85
C ARG A 127 -1.02 1.24 13.46
N ILE A 128 0.11 1.50 14.12
CA ILE A 128 0.96 2.67 13.82
C ILE A 128 1.43 2.63 12.37
N MET A 129 1.90 1.48 11.89
CA MET A 129 2.36 1.33 10.50
C MET A 129 1.24 1.57 9.49
N MET A 130 0.03 1.11 9.77
CA MET A 130 -1.14 1.37 8.92
C MET A 130 -1.58 2.84 8.97
N LEU A 131 -1.47 3.53 10.12
CA LEU A 131 -1.70 4.99 10.16
C LEU A 131 -0.69 5.74 9.30
N LEU A 132 0.59 5.35 9.36
CA LEU A 132 1.63 5.96 8.54
C LEU A 132 1.40 5.68 7.04
N LEU A 133 0.91 4.48 6.67
CA LEU A 133 0.51 4.17 5.29
C LEU A 133 -0.65 5.05 4.84
N SER A 134 -1.64 5.23 5.70
CA SER A 134 -2.75 6.15 5.43
C SER A 134 -2.26 7.56 5.14
N ILE A 135 -1.35 8.09 5.97
CA ILE A 135 -0.75 9.41 5.80
C ILE A 135 -0.03 9.52 4.45
N SER A 136 0.72 8.49 4.03
CA SER A 136 1.38 8.44 2.71
C SER A 136 0.35 8.55 1.56
N PHE A 137 -0.76 7.81 1.63
CA PHE A 137 -1.81 7.88 0.63
C PHE A 137 -2.55 9.22 0.61
N PHE A 138 -2.77 9.85 1.77
CA PHE A 138 -3.31 11.21 1.83
C PHE A 138 -2.37 12.23 1.18
N PHE A 139 -1.05 12.14 1.41
CA PHE A 139 -0.09 13.02 0.76
C PHE A 139 -0.10 12.87 -0.77
N ARG A 140 -0.22 11.64 -1.29
CA ARG A 140 -0.44 11.41 -2.74
C ARG A 140 -1.75 12.00 -3.25
N GLY A 141 -2.83 11.84 -2.49
CA GLY A 141 -4.11 12.44 -2.87
C GLY A 141 -4.05 13.97 -2.95
N ILE A 142 -3.32 14.60 -2.01
CA ILE A 142 -3.18 16.06 -1.91
C ILE A 142 -2.21 16.59 -2.97
N SER A 143 -1.17 15.86 -3.36
CA SER A 143 -0.20 16.33 -4.37
C SER A 143 -0.82 16.61 -5.74
N ILE A 144 -2.01 16.07 -6.02
CA ILE A 144 -2.78 16.35 -7.25
C ILE A 144 -3.35 17.77 -7.25
N VAL A 145 -3.61 18.35 -6.06
CA VAL A 145 -4.29 19.65 -5.89
C VAL A 145 -3.29 20.78 -5.57
N VAL A 146 -2.06 20.45 -5.18
CA VAL A 146 -1.01 21.42 -4.83
C VAL A 146 -0.31 21.96 -6.09
N ALA A 147 0.28 23.16 -5.97
CA ALA A 147 1.06 23.80 -7.03
C ALA A 147 2.09 22.84 -7.67
N PRO A 148 2.29 22.88 -9.00
CA PRO A 148 3.19 21.98 -9.73
C PRO A 148 4.63 21.96 -9.23
N SER A 149 5.11 23.05 -8.64
CA SER A 149 6.47 23.17 -8.09
C SER A 149 6.68 22.40 -6.79
N ILE A 150 5.61 22.11 -6.04
CA ILE A 150 5.67 21.46 -4.72
C ILE A 150 5.18 20.00 -4.79
N SER A 151 4.31 19.69 -5.76
CA SER A 151 3.76 18.36 -5.99
C SER A 151 4.81 17.23 -6.06
N PRO A 152 5.95 17.38 -6.77
CA PRO A 152 7.00 16.35 -6.80
C PRO A 152 7.64 16.05 -5.44
N ILE A 153 7.80 17.08 -4.60
CA ILE A 153 8.41 16.95 -3.27
C ILE A 153 7.47 16.18 -2.33
N ILE A 154 6.17 16.47 -2.39
CA ILE A 154 5.14 15.78 -1.60
C ILE A 154 5.05 14.30 -2.03
N LEU A 155 5.09 14.04 -3.34
CA LEU A 155 5.12 12.68 -3.88
C LEU A 155 6.36 11.93 -3.42
N LEU A 156 7.55 12.53 -3.55
CA LEU A 156 8.80 11.94 -3.08
C LEU A 156 8.74 11.57 -1.60
N PHE A 157 8.26 12.48 -0.76
CA PHE A 157 8.09 12.21 0.67
C PHE A 157 7.11 11.05 0.92
N ALA A 158 5.98 11.03 0.21
CA ALA A 158 4.99 9.97 0.33
C ALA A 158 5.55 8.60 -0.08
N GLU A 159 6.36 8.53 -1.15
CA GLU A 159 7.01 7.30 -1.61
C GLU A 159 8.04 6.78 -0.63
N VAL A 160 8.95 7.66 -0.17
CA VAL A 160 9.98 7.30 0.80
C VAL A 160 9.36 6.83 2.11
N LEU A 161 8.31 7.50 2.57
CA LEU A 161 7.55 7.09 3.76
C LEU A 161 6.96 5.68 3.56
N ARG A 162 6.33 5.40 2.40
CA ARG A 162 5.74 4.09 2.12
C ARG A 162 6.77 2.97 2.10
N ALA A 163 7.90 3.20 1.43
CA ALA A 163 9.00 2.25 1.38
C ALA A 163 9.58 1.97 2.77
N THR A 164 9.75 3.02 3.58
CA THR A 164 10.24 2.89 4.97
C THR A 164 9.28 2.06 5.82
N ILE A 165 7.96 2.28 5.69
CA ILE A 165 6.95 1.50 6.41
C ILE A 165 6.94 0.04 5.93
N ALA A 166 7.06 -0.20 4.62
CA ALA A 166 7.12 -1.55 4.08
C ALA A 166 8.33 -2.32 4.62
N ILE A 167 9.49 -1.67 4.72
CA ILE A 167 10.70 -2.23 5.33
C ILE A 167 10.49 -2.47 6.83
N ALA A 168 9.92 -1.53 7.56
CA ALA A 168 9.66 -1.69 9.00
C ALA A 168 8.70 -2.87 9.26
N LEU A 169 7.64 -3.00 8.45
CA LEU A 169 6.70 -4.11 8.50
C LEU A 169 7.38 -5.44 8.16
N SER A 170 8.26 -5.48 7.15
CA SER A 170 8.95 -6.71 6.76
C SER A 170 9.91 -7.15 7.87
N ILE A 171 10.72 -6.24 8.43
CA ILE A 171 11.61 -6.51 9.57
C ILE A 171 10.81 -7.00 10.78
N TYR A 172 9.69 -6.34 11.10
CA TYR A 172 8.81 -6.75 12.19
C TYR A 172 8.33 -8.19 12.00
N HIS A 173 7.82 -8.53 10.81
CA HIS A 173 7.37 -9.88 10.50
C HIS A 173 8.52 -10.91 10.51
N VAL A 174 9.71 -10.60 10.01
CA VAL A 174 10.88 -11.48 10.14
C VAL A 174 11.19 -11.78 11.60
N SER A 175 11.28 -10.73 12.42
CA SER A 175 11.72 -10.87 13.82
C SER A 175 10.75 -11.66 14.70
N ARG A 176 9.46 -11.66 14.36
CA ARG A 176 8.39 -12.28 15.17
C ARG A 176 7.84 -13.57 14.59
N VAL A 177 7.73 -13.71 13.27
CA VAL A 177 7.06 -14.85 12.60
C VAL A 177 8.05 -15.96 12.24
N VAL A 178 9.32 -15.64 11.96
CA VAL A 178 10.35 -16.65 11.64
C VAL A 178 10.92 -17.32 12.90
N ARG A 179 10.65 -16.77 14.10
CA ARG A 179 11.05 -17.37 15.38
C ARG A 179 10.03 -18.39 15.94
N ILE A 180 9.05 -18.79 15.15
CA ILE A 180 8.09 -19.87 15.47
C ILE A 180 8.45 -21.10 14.64
#